data_AF-A0ABD2BND9-F1
#
_entry.id   AF-A0ABD2BND9-F1
#
_cell.length_a   1.000
_cell.length_b   1.000
_cell.length_c   1.000
_cell.angle_alpha   90.00
_cell.angle_beta   90.00
_cell.angle_gamma   90.00
#
_symmetry.space_group_name_H-M   'P 1'
#
loop_
_entity.id
_entity.type
_entity.pdbx_description
1 polymer ?
#
loop_
_entity_poly.entity_id
_entity_poly.type
_entity_poly.pdbx_seq_one_letter_code
_entity_poly.pdbx_strand_id
1 'polypeptide(L)'
;MVDEEFFKTYISSNINLCETREITKEVNDPNIENFTWRNQITKLLLQKYNDRKIKFRDPKIKKKLLWMEIVAEFKIKGYNVNEIILGSKMRNLKQLYKNIKNNKKKIGHCRIT
;
A
#
# COMPACT_ATOMS: atom_id res chain seq x y z
N MET A 1 2.77 16.49 -10.27
CA MET A 1 3.42 16.00 -9.04
C MET A 1 2.31 15.49 -8.12
N VAL A 2 2.09 14.17 -8.00
CA VAL A 2 0.81 13.58 -7.52
C VAL A 2 0.95 12.80 -6.20
N ASP A 3 2.18 12.61 -5.69
CA ASP A 3 2.45 11.60 -4.64
C ASP A 3 2.55 12.13 -3.20
N GLU A 4 2.77 13.43 -2.95
CA GLU A 4 2.90 13.92 -1.56
C GLU A 4 1.55 14.28 -0.93
N GLU A 5 0.66 14.90 -1.70
CA GLU A 5 -0.73 15.16 -1.32
C GLU A 5 -1.48 13.84 -1.06
N PHE A 6 -1.15 12.78 -1.80
CA PHE A 6 -1.62 11.41 -1.58
C PHE A 6 -1.33 10.95 -0.15
N PHE A 7 -0.08 11.10 0.31
CA PHE A 7 0.36 10.64 1.62
C PHE A 7 -0.33 11.39 2.76
N LYS A 8 -0.36 12.72 2.68
CA LYS A 8 -1.00 13.57 3.70
C LYS A 8 -2.52 13.33 3.76
N THR A 9 -3.18 13.26 2.60
CA THR A 9 -4.62 13.04 2.51
C THR A 9 -5.01 11.62 2.93
N TYR A 10 -4.22 10.60 2.56
CA TYR A 10 -4.49 9.22 2.93
C TYR A 10 -4.38 8.98 4.44
N ILE A 11 -3.31 9.49 5.08
CA ILE A 11 -3.13 9.39 6.53
C ILE A 11 -4.26 10.12 7.28
N SER A 12 -4.65 11.31 6.80
CA SER A 12 -5.73 12.08 7.44
C SER A 12 -7.12 11.46 7.25
N SER A 13 -7.43 10.91 6.08
CA SER A 13 -8.78 10.45 5.74
C SER A 13 -9.08 8.98 6.04
N ASN A 14 -8.08 8.11 6.25
CA ASN A 14 -8.29 6.65 6.31
C ASN A 14 -7.72 5.95 7.56
N ILE A 15 -7.35 6.65 8.64
CA ILE A 15 -7.04 6.00 9.93
C ILE A 15 -8.24 5.20 10.48
N ASN A 16 -9.47 5.45 9.99
CA ASN A 16 -10.69 4.77 10.40
C ASN A 16 -11.25 3.69 9.45
N LEU A 17 -10.67 3.46 8.25
CA LEU A 17 -11.24 2.47 7.31
C LEU A 17 -10.50 1.14 7.37
N CYS A 18 -10.72 0.42 8.47
CA CYS A 18 -10.55 -1.02 8.56
C CYS A 18 -11.74 -1.66 7.82
N GLU A 19 -11.59 -2.05 6.55
CA GLU A 19 -12.17 -3.32 6.07
C GLU A 19 -11.63 -3.76 4.70
N THR A 20 -11.10 -4.97 4.71
CA THR A 20 -11.17 -6.06 3.71
C THR A 20 -11.48 -5.71 2.26
N ARG A 21 -10.46 -5.89 1.40
CA ARG A 21 -10.58 -6.76 0.21
C ARG A 21 -9.31 -7.58 0.10
N GLU A 22 -9.35 -8.75 0.71
CA GLU A 22 -8.42 -9.83 0.48
C GLU A 22 -8.43 -10.17 -1.01
N ILE A 23 -7.26 -10.11 -1.62
CA ILE A 23 -6.95 -10.97 -2.75
C ILE A 23 -5.64 -11.65 -2.37
N THR A 24 -5.77 -12.67 -1.53
CA THR A 24 -4.85 -13.80 -1.48
C THR A 24 -4.90 -14.45 -2.86
N LYS A 25 -3.94 -14.11 -3.72
CA LYS A 25 -3.53 -15.07 -4.75
C LYS A 25 -2.51 -15.98 -4.11
N GLU A 26 -3.02 -17.08 -3.56
CA GLU A 26 -2.43 -18.41 -3.49
C GLU A 26 -0.89 -18.42 -3.64
N VAL A 27 -0.19 -18.15 -2.52
CA VAL A 27 1.17 -18.67 -2.34
C VAL A 27 1.00 -19.83 -1.38
N ASN A 28 1.17 -21.03 -1.93
CA ASN A 28 1.02 -22.32 -1.27
C ASN A 28 2.22 -22.58 -0.35
N ASP A 29 2.39 -21.75 0.68
CA ASP A 29 3.45 -21.88 1.69
C ASP A 29 2.80 -22.10 3.07
N PRO A 30 2.90 -23.30 3.67
CA PRO A 30 2.20 -23.66 4.91
C PRO A 30 2.73 -22.96 6.17
N ASN A 31 3.71 -22.07 6.03
CA ASN A 31 4.37 -21.37 7.14
C ASN A 31 4.09 -19.84 7.15
N ILE A 32 3.11 -19.38 6.36
CA ILE A 32 2.64 -18.00 6.44
C ILE A 32 1.52 -17.97 7.48
N GLU A 33 1.91 -17.87 8.76
CA GLU A 33 0.97 -17.48 9.82
C GLU A 33 0.12 -16.29 9.32
N ASN A 34 -1.20 -16.38 9.53
CA ASN A 34 -2.21 -15.44 9.04
C ASN A 34 -1.81 -13.97 9.27
N PHE A 35 -1.13 -13.37 8.30
CA PHE A 35 -0.58 -12.03 8.44
C PHE A 35 -1.71 -11.00 8.32
N THR A 36 -2.09 -10.42 9.46
CA THR A 36 -3.15 -9.40 9.51
C THR A 36 -2.56 -8.00 9.37
N TRP A 37 -3.05 -7.24 8.38
CA TRP A 37 -2.66 -5.84 8.18
C TRP A 37 -3.27 -4.93 9.25
N ARG A 38 -2.51 -4.64 10.32
CA ARG A 38 -2.87 -3.63 11.31
C ARG A 38 -2.55 -2.22 10.81
N ASN A 39 -3.21 -1.21 11.38
CA ASN A 39 -2.96 0.20 11.06
C ASN A 39 -1.49 0.60 11.26
N GLN A 40 -0.86 0.10 12.33
CA GLN A 40 0.55 0.34 12.64
C GLN A 40 1.48 -0.21 11.55
N ILE A 41 1.21 -1.43 11.06
CA ILE A 41 1.96 -2.10 10.00
C ILE A 41 1.81 -1.34 8.67
N THR A 42 0.59 -0.90 8.35
CA THR A 42 0.32 -0.12 7.14
C THR A 42 1.00 1.25 7.19
N LYS A 43 0.99 1.92 8.35
CA LYS A 43 1.71 3.18 8.57
C LYS A 43 3.21 3.01 8.42
N LEU A 44 3.77 1.93 8.98
CA LEU A 44 5.18 1.59 8.83
C LEU A 44 5.55 1.37 7.35
N LEU A 45 4.73 0.62 6.60
CA LEU A 45 4.96 0.38 5.17
C LEU A 45 5.02 1.69 4.39
N LEU A 46 4.05 2.57 4.63
CA LEU A 46 3.97 3.88 3.99
C LEU A 46 5.20 4.73 4.32
N GLN A 47 5.61 4.79 5.59
CA GLN A 47 6.79 5.55 6.00
C GLN A 47 8.06 5.06 5.29
N LYS A 48 8.30 3.74 5.28
CA LYS A 48 9.47 3.14 4.61
C LYS A 48 9.43 3.31 3.10
N TYR A 49 8.25 3.24 2.49
CA TYR A 49 8.07 3.53 1.09
C TYR A 49 8.37 5.00 0.74
N ASN A 50 7.92 5.96 1.56
CA ASN A 50 8.16 7.38 1.33
C ASN A 50 9.65 7.73 1.40
N ASP A 51 10.38 7.12 2.34
CA ASP A 51 11.84 7.28 2.46
C ASP A 51 12.55 6.81 1.18
N ARG A 52 12.13 5.67 0.64
CA ARG A 52 12.72 5.05 -0.56
C ARG A 52 12.09 5.53 -1.87
N LYS A 53 11.15 6.50 -1.85
CA LYS A 53 10.37 6.91 -3.03
C LYS A 53 11.22 7.38 -4.20
N ILE A 54 12.35 8.00 -3.89
CA ILE A 54 13.31 8.52 -4.88
C ILE A 54 13.88 7.33 -5.66
N LYS A 55 14.35 6.29 -4.96
CA LYS A 55 14.87 5.06 -5.55
C LYS A 55 13.82 4.29 -6.36
N PHE A 56 12.54 4.37 -5.98
CA PHE A 56 11.44 3.78 -6.76
C PHE A 56 11.17 4.51 -8.08
N ARG A 57 11.59 5.78 -8.20
CA ARG A 57 11.47 6.57 -9.42
C ARG A 57 12.60 6.26 -10.41
N ASP A 58 13.75 5.84 -9.90
CA ASP A 58 14.90 5.47 -10.73
C ASP A 58 14.63 4.19 -11.54
N PRO A 59 14.66 4.24 -12.89
CA PRO A 59 14.42 3.06 -13.72
C PRO A 59 15.57 2.05 -13.69
N LYS A 60 16.76 2.46 -13.22
CA LYS A 60 17.95 1.61 -13.10
C LYS A 60 17.82 0.58 -11.97
N ILE A 61 17.01 0.86 -10.96
CA ILE A 61 16.89 0.00 -9.77
C ILE A 61 15.70 -0.94 -9.95
N LYS A 62 15.95 -2.25 -9.77
CA LYS A 62 14.89 -3.25 -9.81
C LYS A 62 13.96 -3.06 -8.61
N LYS A 63 12.67 -2.80 -8.87
CA LYS A 63 11.63 -2.64 -7.83
C LYS A 63 11.56 -3.81 -6.86
N LYS A 64 11.83 -5.04 -7.33
CA LYS A 64 11.90 -6.24 -6.48
C LYS A 64 12.92 -6.08 -5.35
N LEU A 65 14.10 -5.53 -5.64
CA LEU A 65 15.14 -5.32 -4.63
C LEU A 65 14.71 -4.30 -3.58
N LEU A 66 14.06 -3.21 -4.00
CA LEU A 66 13.53 -2.21 -3.06
C LEU A 66 12.48 -2.79 -2.12
N TRP A 67 11.61 -3.68 -2.63
CA TRP A 67 10.64 -4.37 -1.78
C TRP A 67 11.31 -5.36 -0.82
N MET A 68 12.35 -6.07 -1.26
CA MET A 68 13.15 -6.96 -0.41
C MET A 68 13.84 -6.21 0.75
N GLU A 69 14.39 -5.03 0.48
CA GLU A 69 14.96 -4.18 1.54
C GLU A 69 13.91 -3.81 2.59
N ILE A 70 12.71 -3.41 2.16
CA ILE A 70 11.62 -3.09 3.09
C ILE A 70 11.20 -4.35 3.87
N VAL A 71 11.13 -5.51 3.23
CA VAL A 71 10.85 -6.78 3.92
C VAL A 71 11.88 -7.09 4.99
N ALA A 72 13.17 -6.86 4.73
CA ALA A 72 14.21 -7.04 5.73
C ALA A 72 13.97 -6.14 6.97
N GLU A 73 13.56 -4.88 6.76
CA GLU A 73 13.20 -3.98 7.86
C GLU A 73 11.96 -4.43 8.65
N PHE A 74 11.01 -5.08 7.97
CA PHE A 74 9.83 -5.67 8.62
C PHE A 74 10.18 -6.92 9.42
N LYS A 75 11.07 -7.77 8.92
CA LYS A 75 11.59 -8.95 9.62
C LYS A 75 12.35 -8.57 10.89
N ILE A 76 13.17 -7.52 10.85
CA ILE A 76 13.86 -6.97 12.04
C ILE A 76 12.86 -6.54 13.13
N LYS A 77 11.67 -6.09 12.72
CA LYS A 77 10.59 -5.69 13.63
C LYS A 77 9.70 -6.86 14.09
N GLY A 78 10.02 -8.09 13.70
CA GLY A 78 9.26 -9.29 14.06
C GLY A 78 8.04 -9.57 13.19
N TYR A 79 7.90 -8.89 12.03
CA TYR A 79 6.81 -9.17 11.10
C TYR A 79 7.27 -10.12 9.98
N ASN A 80 6.61 -11.28 9.86
CA ASN A 80 6.85 -12.20 8.76
C ASN A 80 6.01 -11.80 7.54
N VAL A 81 6.60 -10.98 6.64
CA VAL A 81 5.90 -10.46 5.45
C VAL A 81 6.73 -10.69 4.21
N ASN A 82 6.06 -10.99 3.09
CA ASN A 82 6.71 -11.23 1.82
C ASN A 82 6.73 -9.99 0.91
N GLU A 83 7.68 -9.91 -0.02
CA GLU A 83 7.87 -8.73 -0.89
C GLU A 83 6.70 -8.56 -1.87
N ILE A 84 6.13 -9.69 -2.31
CA ILE A 84 4.93 -9.73 -3.16
C ILE A 84 3.72 -9.15 -2.41
N ILE A 85 3.53 -9.52 -1.14
CA ILE A 85 2.40 -9.08 -0.31
C ILE A 85 2.50 -7.57 -0.07
N LEU A 86 3.71 -7.06 0.24
CA LEU A 86 3.97 -5.63 0.39
C LEU A 86 3.65 -4.84 -0.88
N GLY A 87 4.15 -5.33 -2.03
CA GLY A 87 3.90 -4.70 -3.32
C GLY A 87 2.42 -4.67 -3.68
N SER A 88 1.71 -5.78 -3.46
CA SER A 88 0.26 -5.89 -3.69
C SER A 88 -0.53 -4.95 -2.78
N LYS A 89 -0.20 -4.89 -1.49
CA LYS A 89 -0.82 -3.94 -0.54
C LYS A 89 -0.64 -2.51 -1.02
N MET A 90 0.58 -2.11 -1.40
CA MET A 90 0.84 -0.76 -1.90
C MET A 90 0.05 -0.43 -3.17
N ARG A 91 -0.06 -1.37 -4.12
CA ARG A 91 -0.89 -1.17 -5.33
C ARG A 91 -2.35 -0.96 -4.98
N ASN A 92 -2.90 -1.76 -4.07
CA ASN A 92 -4.28 -1.63 -3.60
C ASN A 92 -4.50 -0.26 -2.93
N LEU A 93 -3.58 0.18 -2.08
CA LEU A 93 -3.64 1.50 -1.44
C LEU A 93 -3.69 2.63 -2.47
N LYS A 94 -2.84 2.56 -3.51
CA LYS A 94 -2.85 3.54 -4.60
C LYS A 94 -4.17 3.52 -5.37
N GLN A 95 -4.71 2.34 -5.66
CA GLN A 95 -5.97 2.18 -6.37
C GLN A 95 -7.16 2.71 -5.55
N LEU A 96 -7.22 2.39 -4.26
CA LEU A 96 -8.26 2.86 -3.34
C LEU A 96 -8.30 4.39 -3.29
N TYR A 97 -7.16 5.05 -3.12
CA TYR A 97 -7.09 6.51 -3.14
C TYR A 97 -7.56 7.10 -4.48
N LYS A 98 -7.11 6.53 -5.61
CA LYS A 98 -7.57 6.97 -6.94
C LYS A 98 -9.09 6.84 -7.06
N ASN A 99 -9.65 5.73 -6.60
CA ASN A 99 -11.09 5.50 -6.60
C ASN A 99 -11.81 6.53 -5.73
N ILE A 100 -11.37 6.75 -4.49
CA ILE A 100 -11.96 7.75 -3.59
C ILE A 100 -11.91 9.16 -4.21
N LYS A 101 -10.76 9.58 -4.73
CA LYS A 101 -10.59 10.87 -5.40
C LYS A 101 -11.51 11.01 -6.62
N ASN A 102 -11.65 9.94 -7.40
CA ASN A 102 -12.54 9.92 -8.56
C ASN A 102 -14.03 9.93 -8.17
N ASN A 103 -14.42 9.22 -7.13
CA ASN A 103 -15.81 9.21 -6.64
C ASN A 103 -16.22 10.58 -6.09
N LYS A 104 -15.34 11.28 -5.37
CA LYS A 104 -15.58 12.68 -4.96
C LYS A 104 -15.81 13.61 -6.16
N LYS A 105 -15.19 13.32 -7.32
CA LYS A 105 -15.38 14.08 -8.56
C LYS A 105 -16.68 13.71 -9.31
N LYS A 106 -17.21 12.50 -9.10
CA LYS A 106 -18.41 11.99 -9.80
C LYS A 106 -19.75 12.43 -9.21
N ILE A 107 -19.77 13.00 -8.01
CA ILE A 107 -21.01 13.46 -7.34
C ILE A 107 -21.64 14.68 -8.05
N GLY A 108 -20.99 15.24 -9.09
CA GLY A 108 -21.50 16.37 -9.87
C GLY A 108 -22.19 16.06 -11.22
N HIS A 109 -22.46 14.80 -11.58
CA HIS A 109 -23.14 14.49 -12.85
C HIS A 109 -24.27 13.47 -12.67
N CYS A 110 -25.42 13.97 -12.20
CA CYS A 110 -26.69 13.37 -12.60
C CYS A 110 -26.84 13.61 -14.11
N ARG A 111 -26.83 12.55 -14.91
CA ARG A 111 -27.42 12.58 -16.26
C ARG A 111 -28.94 12.58 -16.05
N ILE A 112 -29.53 13.77 -16.11
CA ILE A 112 -30.97 13.93 -16.30
C ILE A 112 -31.21 13.49 -17.75
N THR A 113 -31.88 12.36 -17.93
CA THR A 113 -32.41 11.91 -19.23
C THR A 113 -33.91 11.86 -19.10
#